data_AF-A0A7G9R769-F1
#
_entry.id   AF-A0A7G9R769-F1
#
_cell.length_a   1.000
_cell.length_b   1.000
_cell.length_c   1.000
_cell.angle_alpha   90.00
_cell.angle_beta   90.00
_cell.angle_gamma   90.00
#
_symmetry.space_group_name_H-M   'P 1'
#
loop_
_entity.id
_entity.type
_entity.pdbx_description
1 polymer ?
#
loop_
_entity_poly.entity_id
_entity_poly.type
_entity_poly.pdbx_seq_one_letter_code
_entity_poly.pdbx_strand_id
1 'polypeptide(L)'
;MSRRGIGTSLALVLAAGSLSVLAGCSSADDGNGGTGGGAEDYPSGAVRLRQNVPTPWQDYTFTAINLEGHRGIVVVAPPGGGHTNVPVTSGDTAAADGLSFEVLDVVEGGDGGDQPGAMDGLIVILPES
;
A
#
# COMPACT_ATOMS: atom_id res chain seq x y z
N MET A 1 -26.47 -66.46 20.55
CA MET A 1 -27.54 -66.41 19.53
C MET A 1 -27.81 -64.96 19.19
N SER A 2 -27.95 -64.64 17.90
CA SER A 2 -28.60 -63.45 17.31
C SER A 2 -28.10 -62.05 17.69
N ARG A 3 -27.97 -61.07 16.77
CA ARG A 3 -28.09 -61.02 15.30
C ARG A 3 -27.44 -59.68 14.89
N ARG A 4 -26.75 -59.69 13.76
CA ARG A 4 -26.30 -58.50 13.03
C ARG A 4 -27.50 -57.62 12.66
N GLY A 5 -27.36 -56.31 12.79
CA GLY A 5 -28.27 -55.30 12.24
C GLY A 5 -27.49 -54.35 11.34
N ILE A 6 -27.71 -54.49 10.04
CA ILE A 6 -27.28 -53.59 8.97
C ILE A 6 -28.35 -52.50 8.86
N GLY A 7 -27.96 -51.23 8.73
CA GLY A 7 -28.90 -50.14 8.48
C GLY A 7 -28.20 -48.86 8.03
N THR A 8 -27.86 -48.78 6.74
CA THR A 8 -28.48 -47.89 5.73
C THR A 8 -28.02 -46.43 5.79
N SER A 9 -27.32 -46.07 4.72
CA SER A 9 -26.79 -44.74 4.39
C SER A 9 -27.84 -43.63 4.41
N LEU A 10 -27.42 -42.43 4.81
CA LEU A 10 -27.98 -41.19 4.28
C LEU A 10 -26.82 -40.24 3.99
N ALA A 11 -26.43 -40.19 2.71
CA ALA A 11 -25.51 -39.17 2.20
C ALA A 11 -26.29 -37.87 2.07
N LEU A 12 -25.88 -36.84 2.80
CA LEU A 12 -26.37 -35.48 2.60
C LEU A 12 -25.49 -34.78 1.57
N VAL A 13 -25.99 -34.69 0.34
CA VAL A 13 -25.43 -33.85 -0.72
C VAL A 13 -25.85 -32.41 -0.45
N LEU A 14 -24.91 -31.56 -0.01
CA LEU A 14 -25.07 -30.11 -0.06
C LEU A 14 -24.54 -29.60 -1.40
N ALA A 15 -25.44 -29.45 -2.36
CA ALA A 15 -25.23 -28.67 -3.57
C ALA A 15 -26.22 -27.49 -3.54
N ALA A 16 -25.69 -26.27 -3.55
CA ALA A 16 -26.23 -25.06 -4.20
C ALA A 16 -25.77 -23.83 -3.43
N GLY A 17 -25.11 -22.92 -4.16
CA GLY A 17 -24.73 -21.62 -3.63
C GLY A 17 -23.85 -20.85 -4.59
N SER A 18 -24.28 -20.70 -5.84
CA SER A 18 -23.69 -19.77 -6.80
C SER A 18 -23.84 -18.35 -6.25
N LEU A 19 -22.75 -17.76 -5.78
CA LEU A 19 -22.67 -16.35 -5.43
C LEU A 19 -22.00 -15.59 -6.58
N SER A 20 -22.89 -15.02 -7.40
CA SER A 20 -22.80 -13.75 -8.11
C SER A 20 -21.43 -13.24 -8.55
N VAL A 21 -21.31 -13.14 -9.87
CA VAL A 21 -20.42 -12.22 -10.59
C VAL A 21 -20.47 -10.85 -9.91
N LEU A 22 -19.35 -10.43 -9.32
CA LEU A 22 -19.17 -9.04 -8.92
C LEU A 22 -18.90 -8.22 -10.18
N ALA A 23 -19.98 -7.88 -10.89
CA ALA A 23 -19.99 -6.71 -11.75
C ALA A 23 -19.99 -5.48 -10.83
N GLY A 24 -18.80 -5.15 -10.33
CA GLY A 24 -18.54 -3.86 -9.70
C GLY A 24 -18.32 -2.85 -10.81
N CYS A 25 -19.39 -2.12 -11.10
CA CYS A 25 -19.44 -0.85 -11.82
C CYS A 25 -18.10 -0.11 -11.91
N SER A 26 -17.65 0.11 -13.15
CA SER A 26 -16.85 1.27 -13.50
C SER A 26 -17.64 2.52 -13.12
N SER A 27 -17.39 3.05 -11.92
CA SER A 27 -17.71 4.43 -11.62
C SER A 27 -16.70 5.27 -12.39
N ALA A 28 -17.16 5.85 -13.49
CA ALA A 28 -16.60 7.11 -13.94
C ALA A 28 -16.85 8.10 -12.80
N ASP A 29 -15.81 8.36 -12.00
CA ASP A 29 -15.81 9.37 -10.96
C ASP A 29 -15.67 10.75 -11.66
N ASP A 30 -16.78 11.21 -12.23
CA ASP A 30 -16.97 12.61 -12.56
C ASP A 30 -17.45 13.32 -11.28
N GLY A 31 -16.50 13.95 -10.58
CA GLY A 31 -16.78 15.19 -9.86
C GLY A 31 -16.82 15.14 -8.33
N ASN A 32 -15.77 15.73 -7.77
CA ASN A 32 -15.85 16.72 -6.69
C ASN A 32 -16.28 16.22 -5.30
N GLY A 33 -15.29 15.88 -4.46
CA GLY A 33 -15.52 15.76 -3.02
C GLY A 33 -14.40 15.10 -2.24
N GLY A 34 -13.20 15.67 -2.26
CA GLY A 34 -12.11 15.17 -1.42
C GLY A 34 -11.04 16.23 -1.21
N THR A 35 -11.12 16.97 -0.11
CA THR A 35 -9.99 17.74 0.44
C THR A 35 -8.95 16.79 1.05
N GLY A 36 -8.53 15.81 0.28
CA GLY A 36 -7.42 14.93 0.58
C GLY A 36 -6.55 14.98 -0.65
N GLY A 37 -5.49 15.79 -0.61
CA GLY A 37 -4.71 16.09 -1.81
C GLY A 37 -4.37 14.80 -2.54
N GLY A 38 -4.70 14.71 -3.81
CA GLY A 38 -4.47 13.49 -4.60
C GLY A 38 -2.99 13.35 -4.92
N ALA A 39 -2.58 12.23 -5.53
CA ALA A 39 -1.26 12.08 -6.14
C ALA A 39 -0.89 13.26 -7.07
N GLU A 40 -1.91 13.88 -7.68
CA GLU A 40 -1.82 15.00 -8.62
C GLU A 40 -1.39 16.34 -7.97
N ASP A 41 -1.49 16.47 -6.64
CA ASP A 41 -1.13 17.69 -5.90
C ASP A 41 0.36 17.75 -5.51
N TYR A 42 1.12 16.68 -5.80
CA TYR A 42 2.51 16.55 -5.39
C TYR A 42 3.44 16.54 -6.61
N PRO A 43 4.68 17.08 -6.47
CA PRO A 43 5.65 17.02 -7.56
C PRO A 43 5.96 15.57 -7.93
N SER A 44 6.27 15.35 -9.21
CA SER A 44 6.72 14.04 -9.69
C SER A 44 7.91 13.53 -8.88
N GLY A 45 7.94 12.23 -8.63
CA GLY A 45 8.98 11.60 -7.82
C GLY A 45 8.74 11.70 -6.32
N ALA A 46 7.49 11.81 -5.87
CA ALA A 46 7.14 11.84 -4.45
C ALA A 46 6.53 10.52 -3.97
N VAL A 47 6.77 10.15 -2.70
CA VAL A 47 6.03 9.09 -2.00
C VAL A 47 5.33 9.69 -0.80
N ARG A 48 4.03 9.42 -0.70
CA ARG A 48 3.20 9.87 0.41
C ARG A 48 2.96 8.74 1.39
N LEU A 49 3.29 8.99 2.63
CA LEU A 49 3.18 8.04 3.73
C LEU A 49 2.24 8.61 4.78
N ARG A 50 1.36 7.79 5.34
CA ARG A 50 0.58 8.11 6.54
C ARG A 50 1.00 7.20 7.67
N GLN A 51 1.21 7.73 8.86
CA GLN A 51 1.51 6.89 10.02
C GLN A 51 0.32 5.99 10.37
N ASN A 52 0.57 4.68 10.47
CA ASN A 52 -0.41 3.74 11.01
C ASN A 52 -0.48 3.79 12.54
N VAL A 53 0.66 4.09 13.16
CA VAL A 53 0.82 4.23 14.61
C VAL A 53 1.67 5.47 14.88
N PRO A 54 1.32 6.30 15.87
CA PRO A 54 2.11 7.46 16.29
C PRO A 54 3.46 7.06 16.85
N THR A 55 4.44 6.96 15.97
CA THR A 55 5.82 6.67 16.33
C THR A 55 6.68 7.89 16.01
N PRO A 56 7.67 8.27 16.84
CA PRO A 56 8.59 9.35 16.52
C PRO A 56 9.41 9.00 15.27
N TRP A 57 9.43 9.88 14.28
CA TRP A 57 10.17 9.71 13.02
C TRP A 57 10.99 10.94 12.64
N GLN A 58 10.93 12.02 13.43
CA GLN A 58 11.52 13.32 13.07
C GLN A 58 13.06 13.28 12.96
N ASP A 59 13.70 12.33 13.65
CA ASP A 59 15.14 12.14 13.61
C ASP A 59 15.59 11.19 12.48
N TYR A 60 14.64 10.59 11.75
CA TYR A 60 14.93 9.71 10.62
C TYR A 60 15.08 10.51 9.34
N THR A 61 16.01 10.07 8.48
CA THR A 61 16.07 10.54 7.10
C THR A 61 15.32 9.55 6.22
N PHE A 62 14.42 10.07 5.37
CA PHE A 62 13.67 9.29 4.40
C PHE A 62 14.00 9.76 2.98
N THR A 63 14.24 8.83 2.08
CA THR A 63 14.56 9.11 0.68
C THR A 63 13.81 8.14 -0.23
N ALA A 64 13.09 8.62 -1.24
CA ALA A 64 12.51 7.75 -2.24
C ALA A 64 13.50 7.50 -3.39
N ILE A 65 13.61 6.27 -3.87
CA ILE A 65 14.43 5.92 -5.03
C ILE A 65 13.70 4.88 -5.90
N ASN A 66 14.12 4.75 -7.15
CA ASN A 66 13.58 3.75 -8.10
C ASN A 66 12.05 3.79 -8.20
N LEU A 67 11.48 4.98 -8.33
CA LEU A 67 10.03 5.17 -8.46
C LEU A 67 9.61 4.85 -9.90
N GLU A 68 8.74 3.86 -10.06
CA GLU A 68 8.25 3.37 -11.35
C GLU A 68 6.73 3.17 -11.26
N GLY A 69 5.95 3.89 -12.05
CA GLY A 69 4.49 3.89 -11.93
C GLY A 69 4.02 4.09 -10.49
N HIS A 70 3.36 3.07 -9.92
CA HIS A 70 2.78 3.11 -8.56
C HIS A 70 3.64 2.38 -7.49
N ARG A 71 4.92 2.12 -7.76
CA ARG A 71 5.85 1.41 -6.85
C ARG A 71 7.21 2.09 -6.74
N GLY A 72 7.96 1.76 -5.70
CA GLY A 72 9.31 2.28 -5.51
C GLY A 72 10.03 1.73 -4.28
N ILE A 73 11.09 2.41 -3.86
CA ILE A 73 11.82 2.09 -2.62
C ILE A 73 11.91 3.35 -1.77
N VAL A 74 11.58 3.23 -0.49
CA VAL A 74 11.89 4.24 0.53
C VAL A 74 13.08 3.77 1.33
N VAL A 75 14.16 4.55 1.29
CA VAL A 75 15.32 4.38 2.16
C VAL A 75 15.02 5.05 3.49
N VAL A 76 15.07 4.29 4.58
CA VAL A 76 14.85 4.76 5.95
C VAL A 76 16.17 4.70 6.70
N ALA A 77 16.68 5.83 7.16
CA ALA A 77 17.95 5.93 7.87
C ALA A 77 17.75 6.57 9.27
N PRO A 78 17.82 5.78 10.36
CA PRO A 78 17.83 6.30 11.73
C PRO A 78 19.09 7.13 12.02
N PRO A 79 19.04 8.02 13.02
CA PRO A 79 20.20 8.84 13.40
C PRO A 79 21.35 7.94 13.88
N GLY A 80 22.50 8.04 13.19
CA GLY A 80 23.72 7.30 13.56
C GLY A 80 23.69 5.79 13.28
N GLY A 81 22.68 5.29 12.56
CA GLY A 81 22.55 3.87 12.18
C GLY A 81 22.77 3.58 10.70
N GLY A 82 22.56 2.32 10.30
CA GLY A 82 22.52 1.91 8.89
C GLY A 82 21.16 2.18 8.26
N HIS A 83 21.10 2.28 6.93
CA HIS A 83 19.84 2.47 6.22
C HIS A 83 19.13 1.13 5.94
N THR A 84 17.80 1.18 5.85
CA THR A 84 16.95 0.07 5.41
C THR A 84 16.25 0.47 4.11
N ASN A 85 16.29 -0.40 3.10
CA ASN A 85 15.56 -0.21 1.85
C ASN A 85 14.19 -0.87 1.96
N VAL A 86 13.13 -0.08 1.91
CA VAL A 86 11.76 -0.53 2.08
C VAL A 86 11.04 -0.48 0.73
N PRO A 87 10.71 -1.63 0.11
CA PRO A 87 9.89 -1.60 -1.09
C PRO A 87 8.49 -1.08 -0.73
N VAL A 88 7.97 -0.19 -1.56
CA VAL A 88 6.66 0.44 -1.38
C VAL A 88 5.82 0.32 -2.65
N THR A 89 4.52 0.13 -2.45
CA THR A 89 3.50 0.19 -3.51
C THR A 89 2.35 1.03 -3.00
N SER A 90 1.74 1.86 -3.85
CA SER A 90 0.55 2.63 -3.49
C SER A 90 -0.56 1.71 -2.97
N GLY A 91 -1.17 2.06 -1.84
CA GLY A 91 -2.19 1.29 -1.15
C GLY A 91 -1.67 0.22 -0.17
N ASP A 92 -0.36 -0.07 -0.15
CA ASP A 92 0.22 -1.07 0.75
C ASP A 92 0.63 -0.47 2.10
N THR A 93 0.86 -1.35 3.07
CA THR A 93 1.53 -0.99 4.33
C THR A 93 3.02 -1.32 4.26
N ALA A 94 3.86 -0.36 4.63
CA ALA A 94 5.30 -0.48 4.70
C ALA A 94 5.79 -0.30 6.15
N ALA A 95 6.80 -1.07 6.56
CA ALA A 95 7.34 -0.99 7.91
C ALA A 95 8.87 -1.11 7.91
N ALA A 96 9.52 -0.30 8.74
CA ALA A 96 10.97 -0.34 8.96
C ALA A 96 11.33 0.23 10.32
N ASP A 97 12.27 -0.42 11.01
CA ASP A 97 12.83 0.05 12.28
C ASP A 97 11.76 0.44 13.34
N GLY A 98 10.68 -0.35 13.41
CA GLY A 98 9.57 -0.09 14.34
C GLY A 98 8.57 1.00 13.89
N LEU A 99 8.83 1.67 12.76
CA LEU A 99 7.90 2.55 12.09
C LEU A 99 6.96 1.74 11.19
N SER A 100 5.71 2.18 11.10
CA SER A 100 4.69 1.59 10.23
C SER A 100 3.91 2.70 9.54
N PHE A 101 3.87 2.61 8.21
CA PHE A 101 3.24 3.60 7.34
C PHE A 101 2.30 2.92 6.34
N GLU A 102 1.19 3.56 6.07
CA GLU A 102 0.41 3.32 4.87
C GLU A 102 1.01 4.14 3.73
N VAL A 103 1.24 3.50 2.60
CA VAL A 103 1.71 4.16 1.38
C VAL A 103 0.48 4.67 0.65
N LEU A 104 0.20 5.97 0.77
CA LEU A 104 -0.97 6.56 0.14
C LEU A 104 -0.80 6.57 -1.38
N ASP A 105 0.31 7.13 -1.85
CA ASP A 105 0.63 7.22 -3.26
C ASP A 105 2.14 7.17 -3.50
N VAL A 106 2.50 6.63 -4.67
CA VAL A 106 3.82 6.76 -5.27
C VAL A 106 3.64 7.50 -6.58
N VAL A 107 4.18 8.71 -6.65
CA VAL A 107 4.16 9.55 -7.85
C VAL A 107 5.44 9.27 -8.61
N GLU A 108 5.32 8.64 -9.77
CA GLU A 108 6.43 8.38 -10.68
C GLU A 108 7.25 9.67 -10.93
N GLY A 109 8.57 9.54 -10.92
CA GLY A 109 9.45 10.61 -11.39
C GLY A 109 9.21 10.77 -12.88
N GLY A 110 8.83 11.97 -13.34
CA GLY A 110 8.67 12.19 -14.78
C GLY A 110 9.96 11.86 -15.52
N ASP A 111 9.88 11.65 -16.85
CA ASP A 111 11.03 11.55 -17.75
C ASP A 111 11.81 12.88 -17.75
N GLY A 112 12.48 13.18 -16.63
CA GLY A 112 13.19 14.40 -16.33
C GLY A 112 14.50 14.38 -17.08
N GLY A 113 14.41 14.47 -18.40
CA GLY A 113 15.54 14.38 -19.33
C GLY A 113 16.64 15.41 -19.13
N ASP A 114 16.53 16.36 -18.19
CA ASP A 114 17.56 17.37 -17.93
C ASP A 114 17.45 18.03 -16.53
N GLN A 115 16.91 17.34 -15.51
CA GLN A 115 17.03 17.85 -14.12
C GLN A 115 18.27 17.24 -13.45
N PRO A 116 19.35 18.03 -13.21
CA PRO A 116 20.46 17.58 -12.37
C PRO A 116 19.92 17.38 -10.95
N GLY A 117 19.51 16.15 -10.65
CA GLY A 117 18.63 15.85 -9.53
C GLY A 117 17.47 14.89 -9.84
N ALA A 118 17.56 14.04 -10.89
CA ALA A 118 16.82 12.77 -10.98
C ALA A 118 17.19 11.78 -9.82
N MET A 119 17.58 12.34 -8.68
CA MET A 119 18.22 11.76 -7.52
C MET A 119 17.31 12.10 -6.35
N ASP A 120 16.89 11.07 -5.61
CA ASP A 120 16.19 11.20 -4.33
C ASP A 120 14.80 11.84 -4.41
N GLY A 121 13.80 10.99 -4.58
CA GLY A 121 12.38 11.33 -4.51
C GLY A 121 11.98 11.89 -3.15
N LEU A 122 11.03 12.82 -3.18
CA LEU A 122 10.49 13.52 -2.02
C LEU A 122 9.64 12.56 -1.18
N ILE A 123 9.80 12.59 0.15
CA ILE A 123 8.91 11.86 1.07
C ILE A 123 8.03 12.85 1.80
N VAL A 124 6.72 12.61 1.78
CA VAL A 124 5.73 13.38 2.55
C VAL A 124 5.10 12.46 3.58
N ILE A 125 5.35 12.72 4.87
CA ILE A 125 4.75 11.95 5.97
C ILE A 125 3.60 12.77 6.55
N LEU A 126 2.39 12.23 6.45
CA LEU A 126 1.19 12.76 7.08
C LEU A 126 1.04 12.13 8.48
N PRO A 127 0.54 12.90 9.46
CA PRO A 127 0.16 12.34 10.76
C PRO A 127 -0.98 11.32 10.58
N GLU A 128 -1.22 10.53 11.62
CA GLU A 128 -2.43 9.70 11.68
C GLU A 128 -3.70 10.56 11.55
N SER A 129 -4.76 9.98 11.01
CA SER A 129 -6.08 10.61 10.83
C SER A 129 -7.03 10.30 11.96
#